data_AF-A0AAV6U3W1-F1
#
_entry.id   AF-A0AAV6U3W1-F1
#
_cell.length_a   1.000
_cell.length_b   1.000
_cell.length_c   1.000
_cell.angle_alpha   90.00
_cell.angle_beta   90.00
_cell.angle_gamma   90.00
#
_symmetry.space_group_name_H-M   'P 1'
#
loop_
_entity.id
_entity.type
_entity.pdbx_description
1 polymer ?
#
loop_
_entity_poly.entity_id
_entity_poly.type
_entity_poly.pdbx_seq_one_letter_code
_entity_poly.pdbx_strand_id
1 'polypeptide(L)'
;MSLLWTVASVLLSISRLTESSSVNQAQVLKKKWTVDSVIRDVEMHDFDDNGGLDGIEIRAALNHRMEHLSEEEAHEAVDVEQMVEEFINIFDKNNDGVVDYAEFRFEKIN
;
A
#
# COMPACT_ATOMS: atom_id res chain seq x y z
N MET A 1 16.91 -18.07 38.53
CA MET A 1 16.12 -18.60 37.39
C MET A 1 14.98 -17.66 36.92
N SER A 2 14.84 -16.40 37.38
CA SER A 2 13.72 -15.53 36.94
C SER A 2 14.05 -14.55 35.80
N LEU A 3 15.32 -14.21 35.56
CA LEU A 3 15.70 -13.18 34.57
C LEU A 3 15.43 -13.61 33.11
N LEU A 4 15.64 -14.89 32.77
CA LEU A 4 15.44 -15.40 31.41
C LEU A 4 13.97 -15.35 30.97
N TRP A 5 13.03 -15.57 31.90
CA TRP A 5 11.61 -15.56 31.60
C TRP A 5 11.08 -14.15 31.37
N THR A 6 11.54 -13.18 32.16
CA THR A 6 11.18 -11.76 31.98
C THR A 6 11.65 -11.23 30.64
N VAL A 7 12.90 -11.54 30.25
CA VAL A 7 13.46 -11.11 28.96
C VAL A 7 12.67 -11.73 27.79
N ALA A 8 12.32 -13.01 27.86
CA ALA A 8 11.51 -13.66 26.84
C ALA A 8 10.11 -13.04 26.69
N SER A 9 9.46 -12.67 27.81
CA SER A 9 8.14 -12.03 27.81
C SER A 9 8.19 -10.62 27.19
N VAL A 10 9.25 -9.86 27.48
CA VAL A 10 9.46 -8.53 26.90
C VAL A 10 9.73 -8.63 25.39
N LEU A 11 10.57 -9.56 24.94
CA LEU A 11 10.84 -9.78 23.51
C LEU A 11 9.58 -10.18 22.74
N LEU A 12 8.75 -11.05 23.32
CA LEU A 12 7.47 -11.46 22.72
C LEU A 12 6.49 -10.28 22.64
N SER A 13 6.48 -9.41 23.65
CA SER A 13 5.63 -8.22 23.66
C SER A 13 6.09 -7.18 22.64
N ILE A 14 7.40 -6.96 22.49
CA ILE A 14 7.97 -6.06 21.48
C ILE A 14 7.65 -6.59 20.07
N SER A 15 7.81 -7.89 19.82
CA SER A 15 7.50 -8.51 18.52
C SER A 15 6.02 -8.32 18.13
N ARG A 16 5.11 -8.47 19.11
CA ARG A 16 3.66 -8.24 18.91
C ARG A 16 3.33 -6.77 18.66
N LEU A 17 4.06 -5.84 19.27
CA LEU A 17 3.87 -4.40 19.05
C LEU A 17 4.40 -3.94 17.68
N THR A 18 5.52 -4.50 17.22
CA THR A 18 6.03 -4.22 15.88
C THR A 18 5.08 -4.76 14.81
N GLU A 19 4.51 -5.95 15.04
CA GLU A 19 3.54 -6.57 14.14
C GLU A 19 2.18 -5.85 14.15
N SER A 20 1.73 -5.33 15.29
CA SER A 20 0.47 -4.55 15.32
C SER A 20 0.60 -3.18 14.64
N SER A 21 1.77 -2.54 14.71
CA SER A 21 2.01 -1.25 14.06
C SER A 21 2.01 -1.35 12.53
N SER A 22 2.64 -2.38 11.98
CA SER A 22 2.64 -2.64 10.54
C SER A 22 1.27 -3.07 10.02
N VAL A 23 0.55 -3.91 10.78
CA VAL A 23 -0.83 -4.30 10.46
C VAL A 23 -1.77 -3.09 10.47
N ASN A 24 -1.61 -2.15 11.40
CA ASN A 24 -2.44 -0.94 11.45
C ASN A 24 -2.23 -0.03 10.23
N GLN A 25 -0.98 0.17 9.79
CA GLN A 25 -0.69 0.97 8.60
C GLN A 25 -1.21 0.32 7.32
N ALA A 26 -0.99 -0.99 7.15
CA ALA A 26 -1.53 -1.75 6.03
C ALA A 26 -3.06 -1.72 6.00
N GLN A 27 -3.73 -1.77 7.16
CA GLN A 27 -5.19 -1.64 7.23
C GLN A 27 -5.69 -0.23 6.88
N VAL A 28 -4.98 0.82 7.27
CA VAL A 28 -5.29 2.20 6.88
C VAL A 28 -5.15 2.37 5.36
N LEU A 29 -4.09 1.84 4.77
CA LEU A 29 -3.87 1.85 3.32
C LEU A 29 -4.96 1.04 2.59
N LYS A 30 -5.29 -0.16 3.06
CA LYS A 30 -6.38 -0.99 2.51
C LYS A 30 -7.77 -0.34 2.63
N LYS A 31 -7.99 0.51 3.64
CA LYS A 31 -9.23 1.29 3.78
C LYS A 31 -9.26 2.48 2.82
N LYS A 32 -8.09 3.04 2.47
CA LYS A 32 -7.92 4.17 1.53
C LYS A 32 -7.95 3.70 0.06
N TRP A 33 -7.52 2.47 -0.21
CA TRP A 33 -7.42 1.85 -1.54
C TRP A 33 -8.33 0.64 -1.65
N THR A 34 -9.51 0.82 -2.26
CA THR A 34 -10.39 -0.29 -2.65
C THR A 34 -10.02 -0.79 -4.04
N VAL A 35 -10.14 -2.10 -4.25
CA VAL A 35 -9.94 -2.74 -5.56
C VAL A 35 -10.72 -2.01 -6.66
N ASP A 36 -11.97 -1.60 -6.39
CA ASP A 36 -12.79 -0.88 -7.36
C ASP A 36 -12.28 0.53 -7.68
N SER A 37 -11.69 1.24 -6.71
CA SER A 37 -11.06 2.56 -6.95
C SER A 37 -9.83 2.39 -7.83
N VAL A 38 -9.01 1.40 -7.52
CA VAL A 38 -7.81 1.08 -8.29
C VAL A 38 -8.19 0.71 -9.71
N ILE A 39 -9.15 -0.20 -9.92
CA ILE A 39 -9.55 -0.64 -11.26
C ILE A 39 -9.95 0.56 -12.13
N ARG A 40 -10.69 1.51 -11.57
CA ARG A 40 -11.06 2.72 -12.30
C ARG A 40 -9.86 3.61 -12.60
N ASP A 41 -8.88 3.66 -11.70
CA ASP A 41 -7.66 4.42 -11.91
C ASP A 41 -6.75 3.73 -12.96
N VAL A 42 -6.72 2.38 -13.01
CA VAL A 42 -6.08 1.56 -14.06
C VAL A 42 -6.72 1.85 -15.42
N GLU A 43 -8.04 1.74 -15.53
CA GLU A 43 -8.75 1.98 -16.80
C GLU A 43 -8.56 3.39 -17.36
N MET A 44 -8.16 4.36 -16.52
CA MET A 44 -7.89 5.74 -16.94
C MET A 44 -6.39 6.05 -17.16
N HIS A 45 -5.48 5.22 -16.66
CA HIS A 45 -4.02 5.50 -16.66
C HIS A 45 -3.15 4.36 -17.20
N ASP A 46 -3.74 3.25 -17.64
CA ASP A 46 -3.07 2.21 -18.47
C ASP A 46 -2.79 2.83 -19.85
N PHE A 47 -1.61 3.43 -20.01
CA PHE A 47 -1.28 4.19 -21.23
C PHE A 47 -0.76 3.28 -22.35
N ASP A 48 -0.32 2.06 -22.02
CA ASP A 48 0.24 1.10 -22.95
C ASP A 48 -0.66 -0.12 -23.21
N ASP A 49 -1.87 -0.14 -22.64
CA ASP A 49 -2.88 -1.20 -22.74
C ASP A 49 -2.34 -2.59 -22.31
N ASN A 50 -1.43 -2.62 -21.32
CA ASN A 50 -0.83 -3.87 -20.84
C ASN A 50 -1.66 -4.59 -19.76
N GLY A 51 -2.71 -3.94 -19.24
CA GLY A 51 -3.60 -4.51 -18.22
C GLY A 51 -3.04 -4.52 -16.80
N GLY A 52 -1.99 -3.76 -16.55
CA GLY A 52 -1.34 -3.52 -15.27
C GLY A 52 -1.03 -2.04 -15.06
N LEU A 53 -0.39 -1.72 -13.94
CA LEU A 53 0.09 -0.36 -13.67
C LEU A 53 1.55 -0.39 -13.25
N ASP A 54 2.39 0.35 -13.97
CA ASP A 54 3.75 0.62 -13.55
C ASP A 54 3.83 1.78 -12.54
N GLY A 55 5.00 1.99 -11.93
CA GLY A 55 5.20 3.07 -10.96
C GLY A 55 4.95 4.49 -11.50
N ILE A 56 5.14 4.72 -12.81
CA ILE A 56 4.90 6.02 -13.47
C ILE A 56 3.39 6.23 -13.63
N GLU A 57 2.65 5.20 -14.03
CA GLU A 57 1.20 5.22 -14.19
C GLU A 57 0.50 5.36 -12.84
N ILE A 58 0.98 4.65 -11.81
CA ILE A 58 0.52 4.82 -10.42
C ILE A 58 0.73 6.27 -9.96
N ARG A 59 1.90 6.85 -10.26
CA ARG A 59 2.19 8.26 -9.92
C ARG A 59 1.25 9.22 -10.65
N ALA A 60 0.93 8.95 -11.91
CA ALA A 60 -0.02 9.76 -12.67
C ALA A 60 -1.43 9.70 -12.06
N ALA A 61 -1.90 8.49 -11.71
CA ALA A 61 -3.18 8.29 -11.04
C ALA A 61 -3.25 8.98 -9.67
N LEU A 62 -2.17 8.90 -8.89
CA LEU A 62 -2.03 9.59 -7.59
C LEU A 62 -2.10 11.11 -7.75
N ASN A 63 -1.35 11.68 -8.68
CA ASN A 63 -1.37 13.12 -8.95
C ASN A 63 -2.75 13.59 -9.38
N HIS A 64 -3.41 12.87 -10.29
CA HIS A 64 -4.77 13.19 -10.70
C HIS A 64 -5.73 13.16 -9.51
N ARG A 65 -5.60 12.19 -8.60
CA ARG A 65 -6.40 12.13 -7.38
C ARG A 65 -6.13 13.31 -6.44
N MET A 66 -4.87 13.72 -6.31
CA MET A 66 -4.45 14.86 -5.49
C MET A 66 -4.95 16.20 -6.02
N GLU A 67 -5.08 16.38 -7.34
CA GLU A 67 -5.66 17.59 -7.94
C GLU A 67 -7.13 17.81 -7.54
N HIS A 68 -7.84 16.75 -7.14
CA HIS A 68 -9.23 16.80 -6.68
C HIS A 68 -9.38 16.76 -5.16
N LEU A 69 -8.28 16.76 -4.40
CA LEU A 69 -8.32 16.81 -2.93
C LEU A 69 -8.57 18.22 -2.42
N SER A 70 -9.25 18.31 -1.27
CA SER A 70 -9.37 19.58 -0.56
C SER A 70 -8.02 20.03 0.01
N GLU A 71 -7.87 21.33 0.27
CA GLU A 71 -6.63 21.93 0.81
C GLU A 71 -6.18 21.28 2.14
N GLU A 72 -7.14 20.77 2.94
CA GLU A 72 -6.90 20.03 4.18
C GLU A 72 -6.37 18.61 3.94
N GLU A 73 -6.83 17.93 2.87
CA GLU A 73 -6.35 16.61 2.47
C GLU A 73 -5.00 16.68 1.74
N ALA A 74 -4.72 17.78 1.05
CA ALA A 74 -3.41 18.05 0.43
C ALA A 74 -2.31 18.28 1.47
N HIS A 75 -2.64 18.79 2.65
CA HIS A 75 -1.70 18.93 3.77
C HIS A 75 -1.37 17.60 4.48
N GLU A 76 -2.27 16.61 4.40
CA GLU A 76 -2.04 15.22 4.82
C GLU A 76 -1.50 14.33 3.68
N ALA A 77 -1.28 14.90 2.49
CA ALA A 77 -0.71 14.17 1.37
C ALA A 77 0.71 13.71 1.73
N VAL A 78 0.80 12.43 2.11
CA VAL A 78 2.03 11.65 2.11
C VAL A 78 2.67 11.82 0.72
N ASP A 79 3.99 11.98 0.71
CA ASP A 79 4.80 12.12 -0.50
C ASP A 79 4.33 11.11 -1.57
N VAL A 80 4.03 11.58 -2.78
CA VAL A 80 3.45 10.74 -3.85
C VAL A 80 4.38 9.55 -4.10
N GLU A 81 5.68 9.82 -4.07
CA GLU A 81 6.76 8.86 -4.19
C GLU A 81 6.71 7.79 -3.10
N GLN A 82 6.44 8.16 -1.85
CA GLN A 82 6.26 7.21 -0.76
C GLN A 82 5.00 6.37 -0.95
N MET A 83 3.91 6.97 -1.44
CA MET A 83 2.68 6.23 -1.75
C MET A 83 2.91 5.22 -2.89
N VAL A 84 3.65 5.58 -3.94
CA VAL A 84 4.04 4.67 -5.03
C VAL A 84 4.88 3.52 -4.50
N GLU A 85 5.86 3.82 -3.65
CA GLU A 85 6.78 2.81 -3.11
C GLU A 85 6.05 1.83 -2.18
N GLU A 86 5.15 2.32 -1.31
CA GLU A 86 4.28 1.48 -0.48
C GLU A 86 3.33 0.64 -1.35
N PHE A 87 2.82 1.23 -2.43
CA PHE A 87 1.92 0.56 -3.36
C PHE A 87 2.63 -0.62 -4.05
N ILE A 88 3.80 -0.40 -4.65
CA ILE A 88 4.58 -1.47 -5.26
C ILE A 88 4.96 -2.53 -4.22
N ASN A 89 5.47 -2.13 -3.05
CA ASN A 89 5.86 -3.10 -2.00
C ASN A 89 4.72 -3.99 -1.51
N ILE A 90 3.48 -3.50 -1.54
CA ILE A 90 2.32 -4.27 -1.10
C ILE A 90 1.82 -5.17 -2.22
N PHE A 91 1.68 -4.66 -3.44
CA PHE A 91 0.94 -5.35 -4.49
C PHE A 91 1.82 -6.08 -5.52
N ASP A 92 3.02 -5.58 -5.83
CA ASP A 92 3.96 -6.25 -6.75
C ASP A 92 4.59 -7.47 -6.04
N LYS A 93 4.04 -8.66 -6.31
CA LYS A 93 4.48 -9.90 -5.63
C LYS A 93 5.62 -10.57 -6.35
N ASN A 94 5.68 -10.40 -7.66
CA ASN A 94 6.66 -11.05 -8.52
C ASN A 94 7.93 -10.18 -8.71
N ASN A 95 7.89 -8.93 -8.24
CA ASN A 95 8.94 -7.91 -8.33
C ASN A 95 9.35 -7.59 -9.77
N ASP A 96 8.40 -7.61 -10.70
CA ASP A 96 8.63 -7.23 -12.10
C ASP A 96 8.47 -5.71 -12.35
N GLY A 97 8.00 -4.96 -11.35
CA GLY A 97 7.82 -3.52 -11.39
C GLY A 97 6.50 -3.06 -12.00
N VAL A 98 5.59 -3.98 -12.31
CA VAL A 98 4.24 -3.73 -12.81
C VAL A 98 3.26 -4.45 -11.90
N VAL A 99 2.27 -3.72 -11.39
CA VAL A 99 1.22 -4.35 -10.59
C VAL A 99 0.09 -4.79 -11.51
N ASP A 100 -0.06 -6.10 -11.67
CA ASP A 100 -1.08 -6.66 -12.54
C ASP A 100 -2.45 -6.77 -11.86
N TYR A 101 -3.51 -6.87 -12.66
CA TYR A 101 -4.87 -7.02 -12.14
C TYR A 101 -5.05 -8.28 -11.26
N ALA A 102 -4.30 -9.35 -11.52
CA ALA A 102 -4.39 -10.58 -10.74
C ALA A 102 -3.81 -10.37 -9.33
N GLU A 103 -2.67 -9.70 -9.20
CA GLU A 103 -2.01 -9.32 -7.96
C GLU A 103 -2.92 -8.46 -7.09
N PHE A 104 -3.63 -7.50 -7.67
CA PHE A 104 -4.68 -6.75 -6.99
C PHE A 104 -5.79 -7.62 -6.40
N ARG A 105 -6.21 -8.65 -7.14
CA ARG A 105 -7.31 -9.54 -6.72
C ARG A 105 -6.85 -10.58 -5.70
N PHE A 106 -5.62 -11.07 -5.82
CA PHE A 106 -5.04 -12.06 -4.92
C PHE A 106 -4.68 -11.48 -3.54
N GLU A 107 -4.45 -10.16 -3.43
CA GLU A 107 -4.29 -9.47 -2.14
C GLU A 107 -5.54 -9.61 -1.24
N LYS A 108 -6.72 -9.93 -1.80
CA LYS A 108 -7.99 -10.07 -1.06
C LYS A 108 -8.33 -11.47 -0.53
N ILE A 109 -7.41 -12.44 -0.54
CA ILE A 109 -7.67 -13.77 0.03
C ILE A 109 -6.54 -14.20 0.98
N ASN A 110 -6.44 -13.54 2.12
CA ASN A 110 -6.05 -14.14 3.41
C ASN A 110 -6.32 -13.19 4.58
#